data_AF-A0A7X6RT94-F1
#
_entry.id   AF-A0A7X6RT94-F1
#
_cell.length_a   1.000
_cell.length_b   1.000
_cell.length_c   1.000
_cell.angle_alpha   90.00
_cell.angle_beta   90.00
_cell.angle_gamma   90.00
#
_symmetry.space_group_name_H-M   'P 1'
#
loop_
_entity.id
_entity.type
_entity.pdbx_description
1 polymer ?
#
loop_
_entity_poly.entity_id
_entity_poly.type
_entity_poly.pdbx_seq_one_letter_code
_entity_poly.pdbx_strand_id
1 'polypeptide(L)'
;MPPGPDTPDRDDRRGIGPRPRTDGREPDSARRVTLAIALVVTFAFLLVTAAGLGWFLSDGGPLSGSGSAEERGDAADGGGAEESGSGENDAGETEGLPDDGTDAGADPPAGLAYELPGEEWRRLGDEEVPSEYSSYAVLGPAEDPDAVIVTGTEELGSVEPIAVAGVRLAVDMAADLAAEGGVWAEPSGETDVDGLPAFGATMGSDSGDTYGRFVIVELDDGRGAFMLGVNTAGGDGATEDIDAAFASVGTR
;
A
#
# COMPACT_ATOMS: atom_id res chain seq x y z
N MET A 1 -38.22 -47.31 34.05
CA MET A 1 -38.72 -46.27 34.99
C MET A 1 -38.06 -46.51 36.34
N PRO A 2 -37.53 -45.46 36.99
CA PRO A 2 -36.65 -45.53 38.17
C PRO A 2 -37.46 -45.56 39.49
N PRO A 3 -36.80 -45.69 40.65
CA PRO A 3 -36.43 -44.47 41.39
C PRO A 3 -35.05 -44.56 42.11
N GLY A 4 -34.34 -43.43 42.24
CA GLY A 4 -33.38 -43.21 43.35
C GLY A 4 -34.14 -43.11 44.68
N PRO A 5 -33.51 -42.86 45.86
CA PRO A 5 -32.60 -41.73 46.07
C PRO A 5 -31.55 -41.93 47.20
N ASP A 6 -30.90 -40.82 47.57
CA ASP A 6 -30.31 -40.48 48.88
C ASP A 6 -28.92 -41.03 49.28
N THR A 7 -27.94 -40.14 49.12
CA THR A 7 -26.75 -40.03 49.99
C THR A 7 -27.18 -39.55 51.38
N PRO A 8 -26.46 -39.88 52.46
CA PRO A 8 -25.37 -38.99 52.90
C PRO A 8 -24.20 -39.71 53.61
N ASP A 9 -22.98 -39.19 53.47
CA ASP A 9 -22.26 -38.80 54.69
C ASP A 9 -21.17 -37.77 54.41
N ARG A 10 -21.14 -36.76 55.29
CA ARG A 10 -20.24 -35.61 55.30
C ARG A 10 -19.24 -35.83 56.42
N ASP A 11 -17.97 -35.59 56.16
CA ASP A 11 -17.02 -35.04 57.14
C ASP A 11 -15.99 -34.18 56.38
N ASP A 12 -16.18 -32.87 56.31
CA ASP A 12 -15.66 -31.86 57.26
C ASP A 12 -14.12 -31.78 57.33
N ARG A 13 -13.54 -30.91 56.48
CA ARG A 13 -12.48 -29.99 56.92
C ARG A 13 -12.66 -28.61 56.31
N ARG A 14 -13.33 -27.76 57.11
CA ARG A 14 -13.29 -26.30 57.02
C ARG A 14 -11.90 -25.79 57.37
N GLY A 15 -11.37 -24.90 56.54
CA GLY A 15 -10.38 -23.90 56.93
C GLY A 15 -10.78 -22.56 56.31
N ILE A 16 -11.39 -21.68 57.11
CA ILE A 16 -11.77 -20.31 56.71
C ILE A 16 -10.89 -19.32 57.48
N GLY A 17 -10.17 -18.49 56.73
CA GLY A 17 -9.77 -17.11 57.08
C GLY A 17 -8.30 -16.90 57.46
N PRO A 18 -7.71 -15.70 57.20
CA PRO A 18 -8.34 -14.42 56.83
C PRO A 18 -7.89 -13.83 55.47
N ARG A 19 -8.74 -12.97 54.90
CA ARG A 19 -8.43 -12.08 53.76
C ARG A 19 -7.56 -10.90 54.22
N PRO A 20 -6.62 -10.45 53.38
CA PRO A 20 -6.36 -9.03 53.16
C PRO A 20 -6.99 -8.59 51.84
N ARG A 21 -7.83 -7.56 51.89
CA ARG A 21 -8.10 -6.72 50.71
C ARG A 21 -6.90 -5.81 50.51
N THR A 22 -6.35 -5.81 49.30
CA THR A 22 -5.57 -4.71 48.73
C THR A 22 -5.98 -4.57 47.28
N ASP A 23 -6.89 -3.63 47.07
CA ASP A 23 -6.97 -2.67 45.98
C ASP A 23 -6.13 -2.90 44.71
N GLY A 24 -6.84 -2.92 43.58
CA GLY A 24 -6.52 -2.13 42.39
C GLY A 24 -5.10 -2.19 41.85
N ARG A 25 -4.86 -3.11 40.92
CA ARG A 25 -4.06 -2.83 39.71
C ARG A 25 -4.30 -3.93 38.68
N GLU A 26 -5.12 -3.62 37.67
CA GLU A 26 -4.73 -4.01 36.32
C GLU A 26 -3.33 -3.43 36.07
N PRO A 27 -2.32 -4.23 35.70
CA PRO A 27 -1.26 -3.77 34.86
C PRO A 27 -1.65 -4.23 33.44
N ASP A 28 -2.54 -3.48 32.80
CA ASP A 28 -2.10 -2.46 31.88
C ASP A 28 -1.65 -3.06 30.52
N SER A 29 -2.60 -3.63 29.77
CA SER A 29 -2.47 -3.71 28.30
C SER A 29 -2.35 -2.29 27.72
N ALA A 30 -3.07 -1.34 28.33
CA ALA A 30 -2.95 0.08 28.06
C ALA A 30 -1.52 0.59 28.32
N ARG A 31 -0.89 0.37 29.49
CA ARG A 31 0.51 0.81 29.74
C ARG A 31 1.54 0.07 28.90
N ARG A 32 1.31 -1.16 28.42
CA ARG A 32 2.20 -1.78 27.42
C ARG A 32 2.10 -1.09 26.07
N VAL A 33 0.89 -0.77 25.63
CA VAL A 33 0.64 0.01 24.41
C VAL A 33 1.16 1.43 24.57
N THR A 34 0.94 2.10 25.71
CA THR A 34 1.49 3.42 26.02
C THR A 34 3.01 3.39 26.14
N LEU A 35 3.62 2.32 26.66
CA LEU A 35 5.08 2.18 26.73
C LEU A 35 5.68 1.92 25.34
N ALA A 36 5.03 1.12 24.50
CA ALA A 36 5.42 0.92 23.11
C ALA A 36 5.31 2.22 22.30
N ILE A 37 4.19 2.94 22.40
CA ILE A 37 4.00 4.26 21.78
C ILE A 37 5.01 5.27 22.34
N ALA A 38 5.24 5.31 23.65
CA ALA A 38 6.23 6.21 24.24
C ALA A 38 7.65 5.89 23.75
N LEU A 39 7.98 4.61 23.53
CA LEU A 39 9.29 4.19 23.02
C LEU A 39 9.44 4.58 21.55
N VAL A 40 8.41 4.37 20.72
CA VAL A 40 8.37 4.82 19.31
C VAL A 40 8.46 6.35 19.21
N VAL A 41 7.67 7.08 20.00
CA VAL A 41 7.70 8.55 20.03
C VAL A 41 9.06 9.07 20.52
N THR A 42 9.66 8.43 21.53
CA THR A 42 10.99 8.82 22.02
C THR A 42 12.06 8.52 20.97
N PHE A 43 11.99 7.40 20.27
CA PHE A 43 12.93 7.04 19.20
C PHE A 43 12.79 7.98 17.99
N ALA A 44 11.57 8.29 17.57
CA ALA A 44 11.28 9.28 16.54
C ALA A 44 11.76 10.69 16.96
N PHE A 45 11.54 11.09 18.22
CA PHE A 45 12.03 12.37 18.73
C PHE A 45 13.56 12.43 18.75
N LEU A 46 14.25 11.33 19.10
CA LEU A 46 15.71 11.23 19.02
C LEU A 46 16.21 11.30 17.57
N LEU A 47 15.53 10.67 16.61
CA LEU A 47 15.86 10.76 15.18
C LEU A 47 15.64 12.17 14.62
N VAL A 48 14.51 12.81 14.93
CA VAL A 48 14.23 14.20 14.53
C VAL A 48 15.20 15.18 15.19
N THR A 49 15.58 14.96 16.45
CA THR A 49 16.56 15.81 17.14
C THR A 49 17.97 15.60 16.56
N ALA A 50 18.34 14.36 16.18
CA ALA A 50 19.60 14.08 15.50
C ALA A 50 19.65 14.68 14.08
N ALA A 51 18.55 14.62 13.33
CA ALA A 51 18.43 15.26 12.02
C ALA A 51 18.40 16.80 12.11
N GLY A 52 17.75 17.36 13.15
CA GLY A 52 17.70 18.80 13.40
C GLY A 52 19.04 19.41 13.85
N LEU A 53 19.86 18.65 14.60
CA LEU A 53 21.22 19.07 14.98
C LEU A 53 22.22 19.00 13.81
N GLY A 54 21.95 18.17 12.80
CA GLY A 54 22.77 18.10 11.58
C GLY A 54 22.61 19.34 10.68
N TRP A 55 21.42 19.92 10.64
CA TRP A 55 21.15 21.13 9.84
C TRP A 55 21.69 22.41 10.48
N PHE A 56 21.73 22.50 11.82
CA PHE A 56 22.15 23.73 12.51
C PHE A 56 23.69 23.94 12.57
N LEU A 57 24.50 22.94 12.20
CA LEU A 57 25.97 23.08 12.11
C LEU A 57 26.47 23.33 10.68
N SER A 58 25.62 23.26 9.67
CA SER A 58 26.01 23.47 8.27
C SER A 58 25.73 24.88 7.74
N ASP A 59 25.04 25.74 8.49
CA ASP A 59 24.69 27.10 8.03
C ASP A 59 25.34 28.21 8.89
N GLY A 60 26.67 28.11 9.01
CA GLY A 60 27.52 29.04 9.75
C GLY A 60 28.31 30.03 8.89
N GLY A 61 27.63 30.95 8.17
CA GLY A 61 28.08 32.32 7.79
C GLY A 61 29.35 32.52 6.92
N PRO A 62 29.68 33.77 6.43
CA PRO A 62 29.20 35.07 6.91
C PRO A 62 28.79 36.15 5.84
N LEU A 63 27.99 37.10 6.32
CA LEU A 63 27.85 38.54 5.98
C LEU A 63 28.67 39.15 4.80
N SER A 64 27.98 39.68 3.79
CA SER A 64 28.28 40.88 2.96
C SER A 64 27.17 41.02 1.90
N GLY A 65 26.52 42.14 1.59
CA GLY A 65 26.60 43.51 2.03
C GLY A 65 25.40 44.30 1.46
N SER A 66 25.15 45.47 2.03
CA SER A 66 24.09 46.42 1.67
C SER A 66 24.10 46.87 0.20
N GLY A 67 22.92 47.13 -0.34
CA GLY A 67 22.70 47.90 -1.57
C GLY A 67 21.24 48.35 -1.68
N SER A 68 20.99 49.60 -1.31
CA SER A 68 19.67 50.24 -1.19
C SER A 68 19.11 50.77 -2.52
N ALA A 69 17.79 50.97 -2.52
CA ALA A 69 17.05 52.14 -3.04
C ALA A 69 16.52 52.19 -4.50
N GLU A 70 15.17 52.36 -4.57
CA GLU A 70 14.37 53.23 -5.46
C GLU A 70 14.34 52.84 -6.98
N GLU A 71 13.29 52.99 -7.80
CA GLU A 71 12.21 53.96 -7.89
C GLU A 71 11.10 53.49 -8.89
N ARG A 72 9.83 53.67 -8.50
CA ARG A 72 8.61 54.14 -9.20
C ARG A 72 8.50 54.22 -10.76
N GLY A 73 7.30 53.89 -11.27
CA GLY A 73 6.67 54.42 -12.50
C GLY A 73 5.77 53.37 -13.17
N ASP A 74 4.45 53.31 -12.95
CA ASP A 74 3.34 54.12 -13.52
C ASP A 74 3.22 54.07 -15.06
N ALA A 75 2.17 53.42 -15.56
CA ALA A 75 1.21 53.94 -16.56
C ALA A 75 0.31 52.82 -17.12
N ALA A 76 -0.98 53.14 -17.23
CA ALA A 76 -2.06 52.34 -17.80
C ALA A 76 -2.12 52.42 -19.35
N ASP A 77 -2.94 51.54 -19.94
CA ASP A 77 -4.08 51.90 -20.82
C ASP A 77 -4.26 51.00 -22.07
N GLY A 78 -5.53 50.80 -22.45
CA GLY A 78 -6.01 50.22 -23.71
C GLY A 78 -6.37 48.74 -23.60
N GLY A 79 -7.63 48.28 -23.62
CA GLY A 79 -8.81 48.80 -24.31
C GLY A 79 -9.17 47.84 -25.44
N GLY A 80 -10.35 47.22 -25.40
CA GLY A 80 -10.84 46.36 -26.50
C GLY A 80 -11.89 45.35 -26.06
N ALA A 81 -13.13 45.82 -25.93
CA ALA A 81 -14.32 44.95 -25.94
C ALA A 81 -14.70 44.66 -27.39
N GLU A 82 -15.00 43.41 -27.74
CA GLU A 82 -16.01 43.10 -28.75
C GLU A 82 -16.79 41.84 -28.34
N GLU A 83 -18.10 42.00 -28.46
CA GLU A 83 -19.19 41.08 -28.16
C GLU A 83 -19.73 40.52 -29.49
N SER A 84 -20.36 39.35 -29.43
CA SER A 84 -21.36 38.80 -30.37
C SER A 84 -20.90 37.75 -31.38
N GLY A 85 -21.62 36.63 -31.38
CA GLY A 85 -21.59 35.66 -32.47
C GLY A 85 -22.30 34.35 -32.17
N SER A 86 -23.63 34.38 -32.06
CA SER A 86 -24.52 33.22 -31.98
C SER A 86 -24.41 32.32 -33.21
N GLY A 87 -24.43 30.99 -33.01
CA GLY A 87 -24.57 30.00 -34.07
C GLY A 87 -25.03 28.67 -33.49
N GLU A 88 -26.34 28.45 -33.50
CA GLU A 88 -27.02 27.21 -33.09
C GLU A 88 -27.40 26.39 -34.34
N ASN A 89 -27.36 25.06 -34.17
CA ASN A 89 -27.79 23.96 -35.04
C ASN A 89 -26.82 23.42 -36.11
N ASP A 90 -26.32 22.19 -35.89
CA ASP A 90 -26.86 21.06 -36.65
C ASP A 90 -26.68 19.73 -35.89
N ALA A 91 -27.68 18.87 -36.01
CA ALA A 91 -27.75 17.56 -35.39
C ALA A 91 -27.02 16.54 -36.26
N GLY A 92 -26.14 15.76 -35.65
CA GLY A 92 -25.51 14.61 -36.28
C GLY A 92 -25.12 13.60 -35.20
N GLU A 93 -25.98 12.61 -34.99
CA GLU A 93 -25.65 11.36 -34.32
C GLU A 93 -24.35 10.80 -34.95
N THR A 94 -23.25 10.85 -34.21
CA THR A 94 -22.08 10.02 -34.47
C THR A 94 -21.68 9.35 -33.17
N GLU A 95 -22.01 8.07 -33.14
CA GLU A 95 -21.57 7.05 -32.22
C GLU A 95 -20.06 7.13 -31.97
N GLY A 96 -19.68 6.92 -30.70
CA GLY A 96 -18.38 6.38 -30.30
C GLY A 96 -17.14 7.13 -30.78
N LEU A 97 -16.72 8.14 -30.01
CA LEU A 97 -15.30 8.48 -29.97
C LEU A 97 -14.54 7.24 -29.46
N PRO A 98 -13.53 6.72 -30.17
CA PRO A 98 -12.63 5.74 -29.60
C PRO A 98 -11.83 6.42 -28.48
N ASP A 99 -11.76 5.69 -27.38
CA ASP A 99 -10.93 5.92 -26.20
C ASP A 99 -9.51 6.32 -26.62
N ASP A 100 -9.02 7.45 -26.12
CA ASP A 100 -7.70 8.00 -26.43
C ASP A 100 -6.64 7.27 -25.59
N GLY A 101 -6.35 6.03 -25.98
CA GLY A 101 -4.99 5.46 -26.03
C GLY A 101 -4.11 5.54 -24.79
N THR A 102 -4.66 5.54 -23.58
CA THR A 102 -3.92 5.11 -22.39
C THR A 102 -4.53 3.78 -22.01
N ASP A 103 -3.79 2.68 -22.18
CA ASP A 103 -4.23 1.33 -21.82
C ASP A 103 -4.29 1.24 -20.29
N ALA A 104 -5.28 1.92 -19.71
CA ALA A 104 -5.52 1.99 -18.30
C ALA A 104 -5.91 0.59 -17.88
N GLY A 105 -4.99 -0.06 -17.18
CA GLY A 105 -5.16 -1.36 -16.60
C GLY A 105 -6.24 -1.35 -15.52
N ALA A 106 -7.50 -1.40 -15.93
CA ALA A 106 -8.61 -1.58 -15.01
C ALA A 106 -8.71 -3.05 -14.60
N ASP A 107 -8.81 -3.33 -13.31
CA ASP A 107 -9.31 -4.61 -12.80
C ASP A 107 -10.64 -4.37 -12.04
N PRO A 108 -11.78 -4.29 -12.77
CA PRO A 108 -13.09 -4.13 -12.15
C PRO A 108 -13.44 -5.22 -11.11
N PRO A 109 -13.07 -6.50 -11.28
CA PRO A 109 -13.29 -7.52 -10.25
C PRO A 109 -12.49 -7.33 -8.96
N ALA A 110 -11.21 -6.91 -9.05
CA ALA A 110 -10.40 -6.64 -7.87
C ALA A 110 -10.68 -5.29 -7.20
N GLY A 111 -11.28 -4.35 -7.93
CA GLY A 111 -11.47 -2.97 -7.45
C GLY A 111 -10.17 -2.15 -7.47
N LEU A 112 -9.15 -2.60 -8.21
CA LEU A 112 -7.90 -1.88 -8.43
C LEU A 112 -7.82 -1.33 -9.86
N ALA A 113 -7.15 -0.20 -10.00
CA ALA A 113 -6.78 0.40 -11.27
C ALA A 113 -5.30 0.76 -11.24
N TYR A 114 -4.61 0.55 -12.35
CA TYR A 114 -3.22 0.95 -12.54
C TYR A 114 -3.00 1.24 -14.03
N GLU A 115 -1.96 2.00 -14.36
CA GLU A 115 -1.53 2.22 -15.73
C GLU A 115 -0.51 1.16 -16.12
N LEU A 116 -0.70 0.53 -17.30
CA LEU A 116 0.32 -0.37 -17.82
C LEU A 116 1.51 0.46 -18.33
N PRO A 117 2.73 0.11 -17.93
CA PRO A 117 3.93 0.83 -18.34
C PRO A 117 4.29 0.45 -19.79
N GLY A 118 4.54 1.43 -20.64
CA GLY A 118 5.06 1.22 -22.00
C GLY A 118 4.13 0.44 -22.96
N GLU A 119 4.57 0.32 -24.22
CA GLU A 119 3.83 -0.41 -25.28
C GLU A 119 4.23 -1.89 -25.36
N GLU A 120 5.26 -2.31 -24.61
CA GLU A 120 5.81 -3.68 -24.65
C GLU A 120 5.05 -4.65 -23.75
N TRP A 121 4.32 -4.12 -22.77
CA TRP A 121 3.47 -4.90 -21.87
C TRP A 121 2.16 -5.26 -22.55
N ARG A 122 1.77 -6.52 -22.43
CA ARG A 122 0.52 -7.02 -22.99
C ARG A 122 -0.35 -7.61 -21.89
N ARG A 123 -1.57 -7.09 -21.79
CA ARG A 123 -2.63 -7.71 -20.98
C ARG A 123 -3.17 -8.97 -21.65
N LEU A 124 -3.30 -10.04 -20.89
CA LEU A 124 -3.95 -11.28 -21.34
C LEU A 124 -5.47 -11.11 -21.34
N GLY A 125 -6.17 -11.83 -22.22
CA GLY A 125 -7.64 -11.86 -22.22
C GLY A 125 -8.19 -12.71 -21.07
N ASP A 126 -9.44 -12.49 -20.67
CA ASP A 126 -10.08 -13.16 -19.52
C ASP A 126 -10.02 -14.71 -19.57
N GLU A 127 -9.97 -15.31 -20.77
CA GLU A 127 -9.85 -16.77 -20.95
C GLU A 127 -8.42 -17.30 -20.75
N GLU A 128 -7.42 -16.42 -20.81
CA GLU A 128 -6.00 -16.70 -20.65
C GLU A 128 -5.50 -16.43 -19.22
N VAL A 129 -6.26 -15.66 -18.43
CA VAL A 129 -5.94 -15.32 -17.04
C VAL A 129 -6.15 -16.56 -16.14
N PRO A 130 -5.13 -16.96 -15.33
CA PRO A 130 -5.31 -18.01 -14.33
C PRO A 130 -6.44 -17.68 -13.34
N SER A 131 -7.19 -18.68 -12.90
CA SER A 131 -8.42 -18.52 -12.10
C SER A 131 -8.25 -17.81 -10.76
N GLU A 132 -7.03 -17.78 -10.24
CA GLU A 132 -6.63 -17.11 -9.00
C GLU A 132 -6.43 -15.59 -9.16
N TYR A 133 -6.29 -15.12 -10.39
CA TYR A 133 -6.08 -13.70 -10.71
C TYR A 133 -7.28 -13.14 -11.47
N SER A 134 -7.46 -11.84 -11.36
CA SER A 134 -8.49 -11.09 -12.09
C SER A 134 -7.91 -10.25 -13.22
N SER A 135 -6.62 -9.92 -13.18
CA SER A 135 -5.87 -9.42 -14.33
C SER A 135 -4.47 -10.01 -14.39
N TYR A 136 -3.94 -10.10 -15.61
CA TYR A 136 -2.61 -10.63 -15.88
C TYR A 136 -2.01 -9.86 -17.06
N ALA A 137 -0.87 -9.21 -16.84
CA ALA A 137 -0.09 -8.56 -17.87
C ALA A 137 1.31 -9.18 -17.92
N VAL A 138 1.82 -9.38 -19.13
CA VAL A 138 3.11 -10.01 -19.40
C VAL A 138 4.02 -9.08 -20.18
N LEU A 139 5.30 -9.13 -19.85
CA LEU A 139 6.39 -8.71 -20.71
C LEU A 139 7.09 -9.98 -21.24
N GLY A 140 7.28 -10.05 -22.56
CA GLY A 140 7.85 -11.22 -23.22
C GLY A 140 6.81 -12.28 -23.64
N PRO A 141 7.23 -13.53 -23.91
CA PRO A 141 6.34 -14.62 -24.32
C PRO A 141 5.27 -14.94 -23.28
N ALA A 142 4.03 -15.26 -23.67
CA ALA A 142 2.98 -15.57 -22.69
C ALA A 142 3.22 -16.89 -21.95
N GLU A 143 3.86 -17.85 -22.60
CA GLU A 143 4.08 -19.19 -22.04
C GLU A 143 5.23 -19.23 -21.03
N ASP A 144 6.16 -18.27 -21.12
CA ASP A 144 7.33 -18.12 -20.26
C ASP A 144 7.71 -16.62 -20.22
N PRO A 145 6.96 -15.81 -19.45
CA PRO A 145 7.12 -14.36 -19.44
C PRO A 145 8.38 -13.94 -18.68
N ASP A 146 9.04 -12.90 -19.18
CA ASP A 146 10.24 -12.31 -18.58
C ASP A 146 9.90 -11.46 -17.34
N ALA A 147 8.70 -10.87 -17.34
CA ALA A 147 8.10 -10.18 -16.21
C ALA A 147 6.57 -10.23 -16.27
N VAL A 148 5.92 -10.11 -15.13
CA VAL A 148 4.45 -10.13 -15.00
C VAL A 148 3.96 -9.08 -14.02
N ILE A 149 2.75 -8.58 -14.26
CA ILE A 149 1.96 -7.79 -13.31
C ILE A 149 0.59 -8.45 -13.21
N VAL A 150 0.21 -8.88 -12.01
CA VAL A 150 -1.05 -9.55 -11.75
C VAL A 150 -1.82 -8.83 -10.66
N THR A 151 -3.14 -8.94 -10.72
CA THR A 151 -4.06 -8.43 -9.70
C THR A 151 -5.07 -9.49 -9.31
N GLY A 152 -5.58 -9.40 -8.09
CA GLY A 152 -6.50 -10.38 -7.54
C GLY A 152 -7.15 -9.92 -6.24
N THR A 153 -7.94 -10.81 -5.65
CA THR A 153 -8.55 -10.60 -4.33
C THR A 153 -8.20 -11.74 -3.39
N GLU A 154 -7.97 -11.40 -2.12
CA GLU A 154 -7.62 -12.34 -1.05
C GLU A 154 -8.52 -12.12 0.18
N GLU A 155 -8.79 -13.18 0.95
CA GLU A 155 -9.47 -13.05 2.23
C GLU A 155 -8.50 -12.64 3.34
N LEU A 156 -8.65 -11.44 3.90
CA LEU A 156 -7.75 -10.90 4.92
C LEU A 156 -7.93 -11.54 6.32
N GLY A 157 -9.01 -12.30 6.52
CA GLY A 157 -9.38 -12.84 7.83
C GLY A 157 -10.06 -11.80 8.72
N SER A 158 -11.02 -12.23 9.54
CA SER A 158 -12.06 -11.34 10.10
C SER A 158 -11.60 -10.31 11.16
N VAL A 159 -10.33 -10.30 11.56
CA VAL A 159 -9.82 -9.48 12.69
C VAL A 159 -8.33 -9.12 12.56
N GLU A 160 -7.66 -9.50 11.47
CA GLU A 160 -6.22 -9.29 11.35
C GLU A 160 -5.92 -7.92 10.73
N PRO A 161 -5.04 -7.09 11.31
CA PRO A 161 -4.64 -5.85 10.69
C PRO A 161 -3.96 -6.12 9.34
N ILE A 162 -4.27 -5.30 8.31
CA ILE A 162 -3.72 -5.49 6.97
C ILE A 162 -2.19 -5.57 6.92
N ALA A 163 -1.48 -4.85 7.79
CA ALA A 163 -0.02 -4.93 7.86
C ALA A 163 0.48 -6.34 8.25
N VAL A 164 -0.25 -7.08 9.08
CA VAL A 164 0.14 -8.45 9.47
C VAL A 164 -0.20 -9.44 8.36
N ALA A 165 -1.40 -9.33 7.78
CA ALA A 165 -1.81 -10.13 6.63
C ALA A 165 -0.86 -9.90 5.43
N GLY A 166 -0.53 -8.65 5.14
CA GLY A 166 0.36 -8.24 4.07
C GLY A 166 1.79 -8.76 4.23
N VAL A 167 2.37 -8.72 5.43
CA VAL A 167 3.69 -9.33 5.69
C VAL A 167 3.65 -10.83 5.42
N ARG A 168 2.62 -11.53 5.91
CA ARG A 168 2.48 -12.97 5.68
C ARG A 168 2.40 -13.30 4.19
N LEU A 169 1.60 -12.56 3.44
CA LEU A 169 1.46 -12.72 1.99
C LEU A 169 2.77 -12.42 1.28
N ALA A 170 3.43 -11.30 1.58
CA ALA A 170 4.72 -10.93 0.99
C ALA A 170 5.80 -12.01 1.22
N VAL A 171 5.86 -12.59 2.42
CA VAL A 171 6.80 -13.69 2.69
C VAL A 171 6.45 -14.96 1.91
N ASP A 172 5.16 -15.27 1.79
CA ASP A 172 4.68 -16.43 1.01
C ASP A 172 5.04 -16.28 -0.47
N MET A 173 4.73 -15.12 -1.08
CA MET A 173 5.09 -14.84 -2.47
C MET A 173 6.59 -14.78 -2.71
N ALA A 174 7.36 -14.20 -1.77
CA ALA A 174 8.82 -14.21 -1.87
C ALA A 174 9.37 -15.65 -1.84
N ALA A 175 8.74 -16.57 -1.09
CA ALA A 175 9.13 -17.97 -1.09
C ALA A 175 8.88 -18.65 -2.45
N ASP A 176 7.83 -18.28 -3.17
CA ASP A 176 7.56 -18.75 -4.54
C ASP A 176 8.58 -18.22 -5.56
N LEU A 177 9.17 -17.05 -5.31
CA LEU A 177 10.27 -16.48 -6.10
C LEU A 177 11.62 -17.17 -5.86
N ALA A 178 11.72 -18.07 -4.87
CA ALA A 178 12.99 -18.71 -4.51
C ALA A 178 13.42 -19.75 -5.56
N ALA A 179 14.04 -19.30 -6.65
CA ALA A 179 14.97 -20.12 -7.40
C ALA A 179 16.25 -20.32 -6.57
N GLU A 180 16.88 -21.50 -6.66
CA GLU A 180 18.04 -21.97 -5.86
C GLU A 180 18.87 -20.86 -5.18
N GLY A 181 18.51 -20.49 -3.94
CA GLY A 181 19.06 -19.31 -3.27
C GLY A 181 18.22 -18.84 -2.08
N GLY A 182 18.65 -17.78 -1.42
CA GLY A 182 17.85 -17.07 -0.41
C GLY A 182 16.97 -16.00 -1.05
N VAL A 183 15.88 -15.66 -0.36
CA VAL A 183 14.94 -14.60 -0.75
C VAL A 183 14.75 -13.63 0.41
N TRP A 184 14.42 -12.40 0.07
CA TRP A 184 14.13 -11.35 1.03
C TRP A 184 12.79 -10.67 0.68
N ALA A 185 12.15 -10.13 1.72
CA ALA A 185 10.94 -9.34 1.61
C ALA A 185 11.02 -8.21 2.64
N GLU A 186 10.91 -6.97 2.19
CA GLU A 186 11.00 -5.77 3.02
C GLU A 186 9.76 -4.89 2.80
N PRO A 187 9.13 -4.34 3.87
CA PRO A 187 8.04 -3.39 3.71
C PRO A 187 8.48 -2.17 2.90
N SER A 188 7.71 -1.79 1.89
CA SER A 188 8.02 -0.65 1.00
C SER A 188 7.68 0.70 1.63
N GLY A 189 6.93 0.69 2.74
CA GLY A 189 6.43 1.89 3.41
C GLY A 189 5.05 2.35 2.94
N GLU A 190 4.44 1.65 1.96
CA GLU A 190 3.07 1.90 1.54
C GLU A 190 2.09 1.54 2.67
N THR A 191 1.29 2.53 3.10
CA THR A 191 0.33 2.37 4.21
C THR A 191 -1.10 2.73 3.84
N ASP A 192 -1.31 3.43 2.73
CA ASP A 192 -2.63 3.74 2.20
C ASP A 192 -2.63 3.84 0.67
N VAL A 193 -3.75 3.46 0.06
CA VAL A 193 -4.03 3.67 -1.37
C VAL A 193 -5.42 4.28 -1.45
N ASP A 194 -5.52 5.49 -2.02
CA ASP A 194 -6.75 6.29 -2.05
C ASP A 194 -7.45 6.47 -0.67
N GLY A 195 -6.66 6.50 0.40
CA GLY A 195 -7.15 6.63 1.78
C GLY A 195 -7.71 5.33 2.40
N LEU A 196 -7.66 4.21 1.69
CA LEU A 196 -7.91 2.88 2.25
C LEU A 196 -6.61 2.31 2.85
N PRO A 197 -6.67 1.59 3.98
CA PRO A 197 -5.49 0.95 4.57
C PRO A 197 -4.82 0.02 3.56
N ALA A 198 -3.50 0.10 3.48
CA ALA A 198 -2.71 -0.73 2.59
C ALA A 198 -1.45 -1.27 3.27
N PHE A 199 -0.86 -2.28 2.65
CA PHE A 199 0.49 -2.75 2.95
C PHE A 199 1.24 -3.00 1.65
N GLY A 200 2.44 -2.46 1.54
CA GLY A 200 3.34 -2.73 0.43
C GLY A 200 4.65 -3.39 0.86
N ALA A 201 5.21 -4.19 -0.05
CA ALA A 201 6.51 -4.81 0.12
C ALA A 201 7.30 -4.85 -1.20
N THR A 202 8.61 -4.80 -1.08
CA THR A 202 9.56 -5.15 -2.13
C THR A 202 10.19 -6.48 -1.78
N MET A 203 10.39 -7.32 -2.77
CA MET A 203 10.88 -8.69 -2.64
C MET A 203 11.96 -8.94 -3.68
N GLY A 204 12.80 -9.93 -3.43
CA GLY A 204 13.78 -10.34 -4.42
C GLY A 204 14.60 -11.53 -3.97
N SER A 205 15.47 -11.97 -4.87
CA SER A 205 16.48 -12.99 -4.56
C SER A 205 17.78 -12.33 -4.05
N ASP A 206 18.54 -13.07 -3.24
CA ASP A 206 19.86 -12.61 -2.79
C ASP A 206 20.87 -12.50 -3.95
N SER A 207 20.63 -13.18 -5.06
CA SER A 207 21.46 -13.07 -6.27
C SER A 207 21.21 -11.76 -7.03
N GLY A 208 20.06 -11.12 -6.83
CA GLY A 208 19.62 -9.93 -7.56
C GLY A 208 19.00 -10.22 -8.92
N ASP A 209 18.84 -11.51 -9.28
CA ASP A 209 18.26 -11.91 -10.57
C ASP A 209 16.72 -11.79 -10.59
N THR A 210 16.09 -11.60 -9.43
CA THR A 210 14.64 -11.51 -9.33
C THR A 210 14.25 -10.30 -8.51
N TYR A 211 13.27 -9.56 -9.03
CA TYR A 211 12.66 -8.41 -8.38
C TYR A 211 11.15 -8.64 -8.25
N GLY A 212 10.59 -8.31 -7.10
CA GLY A 212 9.16 -8.39 -6.83
C GLY A 212 8.67 -7.13 -6.12
N ARG A 213 7.47 -6.69 -6.45
CA ARG A 213 6.77 -5.63 -5.75
C ARG A 213 5.34 -6.07 -5.46
N PHE A 214 4.85 -5.79 -4.27
CA PHE A 214 3.54 -6.20 -3.82
C PHE A 214 2.84 -5.07 -3.09
N VAL A 215 1.53 -4.97 -3.29
CA VAL A 215 0.64 -4.13 -2.50
C VAL A 215 -0.67 -4.88 -2.29
N ILE A 216 -1.22 -4.76 -1.09
CA ILE A 216 -2.58 -5.18 -0.77
C ILE A 216 -3.32 -4.04 -0.09
N VAL A 217 -4.57 -3.83 -0.47
CA VAL A 217 -5.46 -2.77 0.00
C VAL A 217 -6.68 -3.40 0.66
N GLU A 218 -7.06 -2.92 1.84
CA GLU A 218 -8.25 -3.37 2.56
C GLU A 218 -9.49 -2.71 1.96
N LEU A 219 -10.38 -3.51 1.40
CA LEU A 219 -11.67 -3.05 0.87
C LEU A 219 -12.72 -2.95 1.99
N ASP A 220 -13.74 -2.11 1.78
CA ASP A 220 -14.82 -1.88 2.75
C ASP A 220 -15.64 -3.13 3.11
N ASP A 221 -15.60 -4.17 2.27
CA ASP A 221 -16.30 -5.44 2.50
C ASP A 221 -15.46 -6.47 3.28
N GLY A 222 -14.25 -6.10 3.70
CA GLY A 222 -13.32 -6.93 4.47
C GLY A 222 -12.46 -7.87 3.63
N ARG A 223 -12.54 -7.79 2.29
CA ARG A 223 -11.60 -8.45 1.38
C ARG A 223 -10.36 -7.58 1.16
N GLY A 224 -9.26 -8.21 0.74
CA GLY A 224 -8.07 -7.52 0.28
C GLY A 224 -8.00 -7.55 -1.23
N ALA A 225 -7.76 -6.42 -1.87
CA ALA A 225 -7.38 -6.37 -3.27
C ALA A 225 -5.86 -6.25 -3.37
N PHE A 226 -5.22 -7.08 -4.18
CA PHE A 226 -3.76 -7.06 -4.30
C PHE A 226 -3.29 -6.86 -5.73
N MET A 227 -2.08 -6.33 -5.83
CA MET A 227 -1.29 -6.26 -7.05
C MET A 227 0.11 -6.78 -6.76
N LEU A 228 0.62 -7.64 -7.65
CA LEU A 228 1.94 -8.25 -7.59
C LEU A 228 2.64 -8.04 -8.93
N GLY A 229 3.82 -7.43 -8.91
CA GLY A 229 4.73 -7.34 -10.04
C GLY A 229 5.95 -8.22 -9.79
N VAL A 230 6.36 -9.01 -10.77
CA VAL A 230 7.55 -9.88 -10.69
C VAL A 230 8.36 -9.74 -11.98
N ASN A 231 9.66 -9.55 -11.83
CA ASN A 231 10.65 -9.55 -12.90
C ASN A 231 11.68 -10.64 -12.64
N THR A 232 11.80 -11.59 -13.57
CA THR A 232 12.72 -12.73 -13.50
C THR A 232 13.80 -12.68 -14.58
N ALA A 233 13.49 -12.08 -15.74
CA ALA A 233 14.40 -12.03 -16.89
C ALA A 233 14.27 -10.75 -17.74
N GLY A 234 13.37 -9.83 -17.39
CA GLY A 234 13.10 -8.59 -18.15
C GLY A 234 14.17 -7.49 -17.98
N GLY A 235 15.11 -7.68 -17.05
CA GLY A 235 16.19 -6.71 -16.77
C GLY A 235 15.70 -5.43 -16.08
N ASP A 236 16.58 -4.43 -15.95
CA ASP A 236 16.32 -3.22 -15.17
C ASP A 236 15.09 -2.43 -15.66
N GLY A 237 14.85 -2.41 -16.99
CA GLY A 237 13.69 -1.72 -17.57
C GLY A 237 12.36 -2.29 -17.08
N ALA A 238 12.24 -3.61 -16.98
CA ALA A 238 11.04 -4.25 -16.45
C ALA A 238 10.81 -3.94 -14.96
N THR A 239 11.88 -3.77 -14.19
CA THR A 239 11.80 -3.32 -12.79
C THR A 239 11.29 -1.88 -12.69
N GLU A 240 11.82 -0.97 -13.51
CA GLU A 240 11.37 0.43 -13.57
C GLU A 240 9.89 0.53 -13.99
N ASP A 241 9.49 -0.28 -14.95
CA ASP A 241 8.10 -0.39 -15.42
C ASP A 241 7.15 -0.87 -14.32
N ILE A 242 7.52 -1.95 -13.60
CA ILE A 242 6.76 -2.42 -12.45
C ILE A 242 6.63 -1.31 -11.41
N ASP A 243 7.71 -0.59 -11.10
CA ASP A 243 7.67 0.51 -10.15
C ASP A 243 6.75 1.65 -10.59
N ALA A 244 6.72 1.96 -11.89
CA ALA A 244 5.81 2.95 -12.46
C ALA A 244 4.34 2.50 -12.36
N ALA A 245 4.05 1.23 -12.67
CA ALA A 245 2.71 0.67 -12.54
C ALA A 245 2.22 0.76 -11.09
N PHE A 246 3.06 0.41 -10.12
CA PHE A 246 2.73 0.50 -8.70
C PHE A 246 2.57 1.94 -8.22
N ALA A 247 3.31 2.91 -8.78
CA ALA A 247 3.13 4.32 -8.45
C ALA A 247 1.77 4.88 -8.95
N SER A 248 1.15 4.23 -9.92
CA SER A 248 -0.16 4.60 -10.47
C SER A 248 -1.34 3.87 -9.83
N VAL A 249 -1.09 3.00 -8.85
CA VAL A 249 -2.14 2.15 -8.26
C VAL A 249 -3.19 3.00 -7.54
N GLY A 250 -4.45 2.68 -7.79
CA GLY A 250 -5.60 3.29 -7.14
C GLY A 250 -6.76 2.29 -7.02
N THR A 251 -7.82 2.73 -6.36
CA THR A 251 -9.05 1.96 -6.16
C THR A 251 -10.19 2.50 -7.03
N ARG A 252 -11.16 1.65 -7.39
CA ARG A 252 -12.32 1.99 -8.23
C ARG A 252 -13.65 1.59 -7.62
#